data_AF-A0A969NVX2-F1
#
_entry.id   AF-A0A969NVX2-F1
#
_cell.length_a   1.000
_cell.length_b   1.000
_cell.length_c   1.000
_cell.angle_alpha   90.00
_cell.angle_beta   90.00
_cell.angle_gamma   90.00
#
_symmetry.space_group_name_H-M   'P 1'
#
loop_
_entity.id
_entity.type
_entity.pdbx_description
1 polymer ?
#
loop_
_entity_poly.entity_id
_entity_poly.type
_entity_poly.pdbx_seq_one_letter_code
_entity_poly.pdbx_strand_id
1 'polypeptide(L)' 'MTQPELFDVVELLIDLPELNLCAGVQGAIVECDRDNNYEVEFSNSDSTTDFSDVILNE' A
#
# COMPACT_ATOMS: atom_id res chain seq x y z
N MET A 1 -16.24 5.35 0.93
CA MET A 1 -14.83 5.76 0.91
C MET A 1 -14.56 6.44 -0.42
N THR A 2 -13.56 7.31 -0.52
CA THR A 2 -13.12 7.88 -1.80
C THR A 2 -12.27 6.85 -2.55
N GLN A 3 -12.40 6.81 -3.88
CA GLN A 3 -11.55 5.97 -4.71
C GLN A 3 -10.10 6.48 -4.62
N PRO A 4 -9.11 5.59 -4.37
CA PRO A 4 -7.70 5.99 -4.35
C PRO A 4 -7.26 6.54 -5.70
N GLU A 5 -6.51 7.63 -5.68
CA GLU A 5 -5.96 8.30 -6.86
C GLU A 5 -4.43 8.20 -6.91
N LEU A 6 -3.86 8.49 -8.08
CA LEU A 6 -2.40 8.56 -8.26
C LEU A 6 -1.80 9.55 -7.26
N PHE A 7 -0.71 9.15 -6.59
CA PHE A 7 -0.04 9.87 -5.52
C PHE A 7 -0.77 9.96 -4.17
N ASP A 8 -1.91 9.31 -4.02
CA ASP A 8 -2.45 9.09 -2.67
C ASP A 8 -1.48 8.22 -1.85
N VAL A 9 -1.38 8.56 -0.56
CA VAL A 9 -0.66 7.75 0.42
C VAL A 9 -1.59 6.66 0.92
N VAL A 10 -1.13 5.42 0.83
CA VAL A 10 -1.84 4.24 1.33
C VAL A 10 -1.01 3.54 2.41
N GLU A 11 -1.70 2.80 3.27
CA GLU A 11 -1.07 1.98 4.32
C GLU A 11 -1.48 0.52 4.14
N LEU A 12 -0.49 -0.35 3.98
CA LEU A 12 -0.70 -1.80 4.00
C LEU A 12 -0.63 -2.28 5.45
N LEU A 13 -1.72 -2.85 5.95
CA LEU A 13 -1.83 -3.36 7.32
C LEU A 13 -1.83 -4.90 7.34
N ILE A 14 -1.07 -5.48 8.25
CA ILE A 14 -1.06 -6.90 8.56
C ILE A 14 -1.47 -7.08 10.02
N ASP A 15 -2.48 -7.92 10.26
CA ASP A 15 -2.89 -8.29 11.60
C ASP A 15 -1.89 -9.27 12.24
N LEU A 16 -1.48 -8.97 13.47
CA LEU A 16 -0.66 -9.82 14.33
C LEU A 16 -1.49 -10.27 15.53
N PRO A 17 -2.45 -11.21 15.33
CA PRO A 17 -3.45 -11.56 16.35
C PRO A 17 -2.82 -12.13 17.63
N GLU A 18 -1.71 -12.84 17.51
CA GLU A 18 -0.97 -13.41 18.65
C GLU A 18 -0.45 -12.34 19.62
N LEU A 19 -0.23 -11.12 19.12
CA LEU A 19 0.27 -9.99 19.88
C LEU A 19 -0.81 -8.94 20.18
N ASN A 20 -2.03 -9.12 19.66
CA ASN A 20 -3.09 -8.10 19.62
C ASN A 20 -2.59 -6.76 19.02
N LEU A 21 -1.83 -6.84 17.91
CA LEU A 21 -1.28 -5.67 17.22
C LEU A 21 -1.59 -5.73 15.72
N CYS A 22 -1.44 -4.58 15.05
CA CYS A 22 -1.38 -4.48 13.61
C CYS A 22 -0.01 -3.88 13.24
N ALA A 23 0.65 -4.43 12.24
CA ALA A 23 1.85 -3.86 11.65
C ALA A 23 1.48 -3.18 10.32
N GLY A 24 2.08 -2.03 10.04
CA GLY A 24 1.76 -1.22 8.87
C GLY A 24 3.00 -0.77 8.11
N VAL A 25 2.86 -0.55 6.81
CA VAL A 25 3.84 0.17 5.99
C VAL A 25 3.12 1.16 5.08
N GLN A 26 3.65 2.38 5.01
CA GLN A 26 3.11 3.45 4.18
C GLN A 26 3.83 3.51 2.83
N GLY A 27 3.05 3.65 1.76
CA GLY A 27 3.54 3.83 0.40
C GLY A 27 2.70 4.84 -0.36
N ALA A 28 3.15 5.21 -1.56
CA ALA A 28 2.43 6.10 -2.46
C ALA A 28 2.01 5.33 -3.71
N ILE A 29 0.80 5.59 -4.19
CA ILE A 29 0.33 5.03 -5.47
C ILE A 29 1.12 5.68 -6.62
N VAL A 30 1.80 4.86 -7.41
CA VAL A 30 2.62 5.29 -8.56
C VAL A 30 2.04 4.85 -9.90
N GLU A 31 1.14 3.87 -9.91
CA GLU A 31 0.35 3.47 -11.08
C GLU A 31 -1.04 2.98 -10.66
N CYS A 32 -2.04 3.25 -11.51
CA CYS A 32 -3.39 2.67 -11.39
C CYS A 32 -3.80 2.10 -12.76
N ASP A 33 -4.21 0.84 -12.81
CA ASP A 33 -4.73 0.24 -14.04
C ASP A 33 -6.27 0.32 -14.15
N ARG A 34 -6.82 -0.26 -15.23
CA ARG A 34 -8.28 -0.24 -15.49
C ARG A 34 -9.08 -1.21 -14.63
N ASP A 35 -8.40 -2.13 -13.95
CA ASP A 35 -8.99 -3.23 -13.19
C ASP A 35 -8.88 -2.98 -11.67
N ASN A 36 -8.68 -1.72 -11.26
CA ASN A 36 -8.46 -1.30 -9.86
C ASN A 36 -7.25 -1.98 -9.18
N ASN A 37 -6.23 -2.33 -9.97
CA ASN A 37 -4.93 -2.68 -9.41
C ASN A 37 -4.08 -1.42 -9.29
N TYR A 38 -3.36 -1.33 -8.17
CA TYR A 38 -2.53 -0.19 -7.85
C TYR A 38 -1.09 -0.65 -7.65
N GLU A 39 -0.15 -0.02 -8.34
CA GLU A 39 1.26 -0.17 -8.01
C GLU A 39 1.61 0.84 -6.92
N VAL A 40 2.19 0.34 -5.83
CA VAL A 40 2.54 1.16 -4.66
C VAL A 40 4.05 1.13 -4.47
N GLU A 41 4.64 2.32 -4.36
CA GLU A 41 6.05 2.49 -4.00
C GLU A 41 6.17 2.70 -2.48
N PHE A 42 6.95 1.85 -1.81
CA PHE A 42 7.20 1.97 -0.37
C PHE A 42 8.48 2.72 -0.06
N SER A 43 8.39 3.63 0.90
CA SER A 43 9.55 4.38 1.40
C SER A 43 10.31 3.54 2.42
N ASN A 44 11.21 2.66 1.97
CA ASN A 44 12.06 1.94 2.91
C ASN A 44 13.28 2.81 3.30
N SER A 45 13.68 2.77 4.58
CA SER A 45 14.80 3.55 5.12
C SER A 45 16.18 3.13 4.57
N ASP A 46 16.19 2.04 3.81
CA ASP A 46 17.37 1.23 3.52
C ASP A 46 17.99 1.61 2.16
N SER A 47 17.55 2.71 1.56
CA SER A 47 17.88 3.15 0.19
C SER A 47 17.46 2.19 -0.94
N THR A 48 16.64 1.18 -0.64
CA THR A 48 16.04 0.28 -1.64
C THR A 48 14.58 0.64 -1.82
N THR A 49 14.16 0.84 -3.08
CA THR A 49 12.77 1.03 -3.44
C THR A 49 12.16 -0.32 -3.77
N ASP A 50 11.12 -0.70 -3.04
CA ASP A 50 10.33 -1.91 -3.28
C ASP A 50 8.96 -1.52 -3.87
N PHE A 51 8.61 -2.16 -4.99
CA PHE A 51 7.31 -2.01 -5.65
C PHE A 51 6.46 -3.26 -5.41
N SER A 52 5.17 -3.08 -5.15
CA SER A 52 4.22 -4.20 -5.12
C SER A 52 2.89 -3.84 -5.74
N ASP A 53 2.30 -4.79 -6.46
CA ASP A 53 0.91 -4.72 -6.90
C ASP A 53 -0.03 -4.94 -5.71
N VAL A 54 -0.86 -3.95 -5.42
CA VAL A 54 -1.87 -3.98 -4.36
C VAL A 54 -3.25 -3.93 -4.99
N ILE A 55 -4.09 -4.91 -4.64
CA ILE A 55 -5.51 -4.93 -4.98
C ILE A 55 -6.27 -4.36 -3.79
N LEU A 56 -6.88 -3.19 -3.96
CA LEU A 56 -7.70 -2.56 -2.94
C LEU A 56 -9.16 -3.00 -3.15
N ASN A 57 -9.64 -3.89 -2.30
CA ASN A 57 -11.04 -4.30 -2.30
C ASN A 57 -11.92 -3.22 -1.63
N GLU A 58 -13.08 -2.91 -2.22
CA GLU A 58 -14.07 -1.95 -1.70
C GLU A 58 -14.74 -2.38 -0.39
#